data_AF-S4P2E7-F1
#
_entry.id   AF-S4P2E7-F1
#
_cell.length_a   1.000
_cell.length_b   1.000
_cell.length_c   1.000
_cell.angle_alpha   90.00
_cell.angle_beta   90.00
_cell.angle_gamma   90.00
#
_symmetry.space_group_name_H-M   'P 1'
#
loop_
_entity.id
_entity.type
_entity.pdbx_description
1 polymer ?
#
loop_
_entity_poly.entity_id
_entity_poly.type
_entity_poly.pdbx_seq_one_letter_code
_entity_poly.pdbx_strand_id
1 'polypeptide(L)'
;MSNSMEQQFGELSLSQEDHDQIFEQDDHQDLSRSRILISGLPPHARFDTIEPLLSQYGNVQHCDKANSRDATTQAVYITFENPEQAQQ
;
A
#
# COMPACT_ATOMS: atom_id res chain seq x y z
N MET A 1 -57.48 -27.09 23.63
CA MET A 1 -57.79 -25.86 22.87
C MET A 1 -56.79 -24.79 23.27
N SER A 2 -55.63 -24.76 22.61
CA SER A 2 -54.66 -23.65 22.71
C SER A 2 -53.70 -23.73 21.52
N ASN A 3 -54.08 -23.15 20.37
CA ASN A 3 -53.09 -22.67 19.41
C ASN A 3 -53.05 -21.16 19.58
N SER A 4 -52.09 -20.73 20.41
CA SER A 4 -51.67 -19.35 20.52
C SER A 4 -50.96 -18.96 19.24
N MET A 5 -51.47 -17.91 18.59
CA MET A 5 -50.67 -16.86 17.96
C MET A 5 -49.40 -17.37 17.27
N GLU A 6 -49.58 -18.21 16.24
CA GLU A 6 -48.56 -18.42 15.21
C GLU A 6 -48.37 -17.09 14.46
N GLN A 7 -47.59 -16.23 15.11
CA GLN A 7 -46.42 -15.60 14.54
C GLN A 7 -46.60 -15.24 13.07
N GLN A 8 -47.41 -14.19 12.85
CA GLN A 8 -47.49 -13.41 11.63
C GLN A 8 -46.19 -12.63 11.34
N PHE A 9 -45.02 -13.18 11.71
CA PHE A 9 -43.71 -12.76 11.23
C PHE A 9 -43.54 -13.33 9.82
N GLY A 10 -44.38 -12.83 8.92
CA GLY A 10 -44.19 -12.95 7.49
C GLY A 10 -42.88 -12.27 7.14
N GLU A 11 -41.88 -13.11 6.96
CA GLU A 11 -40.74 -12.93 6.07
C GLU A 11 -40.09 -11.54 6.14
N LEU A 12 -39.09 -11.47 7.00
CA LEU A 12 -37.91 -10.66 6.73
C LEU A 12 -37.41 -11.04 5.34
N SER A 13 -37.89 -10.37 4.29
CA SER A 13 -37.19 -10.31 3.02
C SER A 13 -35.95 -9.44 3.24
N LEU A 14 -34.97 -10.07 3.90
CA LEU A 14 -33.55 -9.83 3.71
C LEU A 14 -33.32 -9.90 2.21
N SER A 15 -33.57 -8.81 1.50
CA SER A 15 -33.01 -8.62 0.19
C SER A 15 -31.52 -8.47 0.43
N GLN A 16 -30.88 -9.64 0.34
CA GLN A 16 -29.53 -9.92 -0.04
C GLN A 16 -29.02 -8.84 -1.01
N GLU A 17 -28.59 -7.69 -0.48
CA GLU A 17 -27.61 -6.83 -1.14
C GLU A 17 -26.27 -7.55 -0.94
N ASP A 18 -26.16 -8.62 -1.72
CA ASP A 18 -25.00 -9.48 -1.89
C ASP A 18 -23.90 -8.65 -2.54
N HIS A 19 -22.89 -8.35 -1.74
CA HIS A 19 -21.52 -8.65 -2.15
C HIS A 19 -20.95 -7.88 -3.36
N ASP A 20 -20.98 -6.54 -3.32
CA ASP A 20 -20.09 -5.68 -4.13
C ASP A 20 -19.27 -4.73 -3.24
N GLN A 21 -18.72 -5.24 -2.14
CA GLN A 21 -17.34 -4.87 -1.82
C GLN A 21 -16.48 -5.90 -2.56
N ILE A 22 -16.34 -5.68 -3.87
CA ILE A 22 -15.03 -5.82 -4.47
C ILE A 22 -14.06 -5.12 -3.52
N PHE A 23 -13.47 -5.90 -2.62
CA PHE A 23 -12.13 -5.62 -2.16
C PHE A 23 -11.38 -5.56 -3.49
N GLU A 24 -11.25 -4.35 -4.05
CA GLU A 24 -10.08 -4.01 -4.82
C GLU A 24 -8.96 -4.27 -3.82
N GLN A 25 -8.56 -5.54 -3.74
CA GLN A 25 -7.41 -6.02 -3.04
C GLN A 25 -6.25 -5.55 -3.92
N ASP A 26 -6.15 -4.23 -3.98
CA ASP A 26 -4.98 -3.42 -4.03
C ASP A 26 -3.78 -4.30 -4.34
N ASP A 27 -3.62 -4.58 -5.64
CA ASP A 27 -2.38 -5.07 -6.24
C ASP A 27 -1.22 -4.09 -5.89
N HIS A 28 -1.53 -2.94 -5.29
CA HIS A 28 -0.57 -2.03 -4.69
C HIS A 28 0.06 -2.54 -3.37
N GLN A 29 -0.38 -3.66 -2.78
CA GLN A 29 0.37 -4.29 -1.68
C GLN A 29 1.75 -4.80 -2.14
N ASP A 30 1.88 -5.34 -3.35
CA ASP A 30 3.18 -5.80 -3.85
C ASP A 30 4.13 -4.63 -4.10
N LEU A 31 3.61 -3.57 -4.75
CA LEU A 31 4.34 -2.32 -4.94
C LEU A 31 4.78 -1.69 -3.62
N SER A 32 3.99 -1.83 -2.54
CA SER A 32 4.37 -1.34 -1.21
C SER A 32 5.50 -2.15 -0.57
N ARG A 33 5.62 -3.44 -0.86
CA ARG A 33 6.71 -4.28 -0.33
C ARG A 33 8.02 -4.02 -1.05
N SER A 34 7.95 -3.70 -2.34
CA SER A 34 9.11 -3.30 -3.14
C SER A 34 9.45 -1.82 -3.01
N ARG A 35 8.61 -1.01 -2.37
CA ARG A 35 8.82 0.43 -2.19
C ARG A 35 9.31 0.77 -0.78
N ILE A 36 10.48 1.40 -0.71
CA ILE A 36 11.06 1.93 0.54
C ILE A 36 11.02 3.46 0.56
N LEU A 37 10.94 4.03 1.77
CA LEU A 37 11.14 5.45 2.02
C LEU A 37 12.51 5.65 2.63
N ILE A 38 13.36 6.41 1.94
CA ILE A 38 14.66 6.82 2.45
C ILE A 38 14.52 8.27 2.90
N SER A 39 14.54 8.52 4.21
CA SER A 39 14.56 9.85 4.82
C SER A 39 15.93 10.16 5.42
N GLY A 40 16.24 11.44 5.61
CA GLY A 40 17.54 11.86 6.14
C GLY A 40 18.64 12.02 5.07
N LEU A 41 18.26 12.08 3.80
CA LEU A 41 19.21 12.33 2.72
C LEU A 41 19.67 13.80 2.73
N PRO A 42 20.90 14.11 2.32
CA PRO A 42 21.34 15.48 2.20
C PRO A 42 20.49 16.29 1.19
N PRO A 43 20.43 17.63 1.28
CA PRO A 43 19.64 18.49 0.38
C PRO A 43 20.15 18.52 -1.07
N HIS A 44 21.35 17.99 -1.29
CA HIS A 44 21.97 17.80 -2.59
C HIS A 44 21.90 16.33 -3.07
N ALA A 45 21.18 15.47 -2.35
CA ALA A 45 20.99 14.09 -2.75
C ALA A 45 20.11 14.04 -4.00
N ARG A 46 20.67 13.53 -5.09
CA ARG A 46 19.98 13.35 -6.36
C ARG A 46 19.85 11.87 -6.64
N PHE A 47 18.87 11.55 -7.48
CA PHE A 47 18.72 10.19 -8.01
C PHE A 47 20.03 9.68 -8.62
N ASP A 48 20.78 10.53 -9.33
CA ASP A 48 22.11 10.23 -9.89
C ASP A 48 23.11 9.60 -8.90
N THR A 49 23.00 9.95 -7.61
CA THR A 49 23.88 9.42 -6.55
C THR A 49 23.23 8.27 -5.80
N ILE A 50 21.89 8.30 -5.67
CA ILE A 50 21.11 7.29 -4.95
C ILE A 50 20.96 6.01 -5.78
N GLU A 51 20.69 6.12 -7.08
CA GLU A 51 20.53 5.01 -8.00
C GLU A 51 21.74 4.04 -7.96
N PRO A 52 23.00 4.48 -8.18
CA PRO A 52 24.14 3.57 -8.10
C PRO A 52 24.37 3.00 -6.70
N LEU A 53 24.02 3.74 -5.64
CA LEU A 53 24.06 3.24 -4.26
C LEU A 53 23.00 2.16 -4.04
N LEU A 54 21.83 2.27 -4.62
CA LEU A 54 20.76 1.29 -4.47
C LEU A 54 20.92 0.10 -5.43
N SER A 55 21.57 0.33 -6.57
CA SER A 55 21.92 -0.69 -7.56
C SER A 55 22.73 -1.86 -6.97
N GLN A 56 23.48 -1.63 -5.89
CA GLN A 56 24.20 -2.71 -5.18
C GLN A 56 23.26 -3.67 -4.43
N TYR A 57 22.07 -3.21 -4.02
CA TYR A 57 21.07 -3.98 -3.29
C TYR A 57 20.02 -4.56 -4.23
N GLY A 58 19.74 -3.89 -5.35
CA GLY A 58 18.77 -4.35 -6.33
C GLY A 58 18.53 -3.37 -7.47
N ASN A 59 17.70 -3.77 -8.42
CA ASN A 59 17.33 -2.93 -9.55
C ASN A 59 16.23 -1.94 -9.13
N VAL A 60 16.54 -0.64 -9.22
CA VAL A 60 15.58 0.42 -8.91
C VAL A 60 14.69 0.65 -10.12
N GLN A 61 13.39 0.38 -9.97
CA GLN A 61 12.39 0.61 -11.02
C GLN A 61 11.90 2.06 -11.02
N HIS A 62 11.68 2.63 -9.83
CA HIS A 62 11.17 3.99 -9.69
C HIS A 62 11.87 4.72 -8.55
N CYS A 63 12.08 6.02 -8.74
CA CYS A 63 12.49 6.94 -7.69
C CYS A 63 11.59 8.18 -7.72
N ASP A 64 10.85 8.37 -6.64
CA ASP A 64 9.98 9.52 -6.42
C ASP A 64 10.51 10.37 -5.28
N LYS A 65 10.39 11.69 -5.39
CA LYS A 65 10.73 12.57 -4.27
C LYS A 65 9.60 12.53 -3.26
N ALA A 66 9.93 12.21 -2.01
CA ALA A 66 8.99 12.27 -0.91
C ALA A 66 9.00 13.68 -0.31
N ASN A 67 7.83 14.10 0.18
CA ASN A 67 7.73 15.31 0.99
C ASN A 67 8.42 15.07 2.33
N SER A 68 9.68 15.50 2.42
CA SER A 68 10.39 15.55 3.70
C SER A 68 9.74 16.60 4.60
N ARG A 69 9.53 16.24 5.87
CA ARG A 69 9.03 17.17 6.88
C ARG A 69 10.09 18.17 7.32
N ASP A 70 11.36 17.85 7.05
CA ASP A 70 12.55 18.59 7.45
C ASP A 70 13.12 19.34 6.25
N ALA A 71 13.31 20.66 6.39
CA ALA A 71 13.87 21.49 5.31
C ALA A 71 15.37 21.23 5.06
N THR A 72 16.05 20.58 6.00
CA THR A 72 17.49 20.31 5.95
C THR A 72 17.84 18.96 5.33
N THR A 73 16.88 18.04 5.23
CA THR A 73 17.07 16.69 4.70
C THR A 73 15.99 16.36 3.69
N GLN A 74 16.34 15.57 2.68
CA GLN A 74 15.40 15.07 1.69
C GLN A 74 14.89 13.69 2.06
N ALA A 75 13.76 13.37 1.49
CA ALA A 75 13.21 12.04 1.51
C ALA A 75 12.86 11.63 0.09
N VAL A 76 13.06 10.37 -0.26
CA VAL A 76 12.69 9.80 -1.55
C VAL A 76 12.04 8.43 -1.35
N TYR A 77 11.05 8.14 -2.18
CA TYR A 77 10.48 6.82 -2.33
C TYR A 77 11.23 6.09 -3.44
N ILE A 78 11.72 4.90 -3.14
CA ILE A 78 12.39 4.04 -4.10
C ILE A 78 11.55 2.80 -4.25
N THR A 79 11.14 2.47 -5.46
CA THR A 79 10.52 1.18 -5.78
C THR A 79 11.56 0.31 -6.46
N PHE A 80 11.88 -0.83 -5.86
CA PHE A 80 12.69 -1.87 -6.44
C PHE A 80 11.87 -2.78 -7.36
N GLU A 81 12.57 -3.54 -8.19
CA GLU A 81 11.95 -4.59 -8.99
C GLU A 81 11.36 -5.71 -8.13
N ASN A 82 12.04 -6.05 -7.04
CA ASN A 82 11.64 -7.15 -6.16
C ASN A 82 11.54 -6.68 -4.70
N PRO A 83 10.58 -7.21 -3.92
CA PRO A 83 10.41 -6.86 -2.51
C PRO A 83 11.57 -7.35 -1.65
N GLU A 84 12.25 -8.42 -2.06
CA GLU A 84 13.44 -8.93 -1.37
C GLU A 84 14.61 -7.94 -1.44
N GLN A 85 14.75 -7.20 -2.55
CA GLN A 85 15.79 -6.18 -2.73
C GLN A 85 15.55 -4.96 -1.83
N ALA A 86 14.28 -4.61 -1.62
CA ALA A 86 13.87 -3.57 -0.68
C ALA A 86 14.15 -3.92 0.79
N GLN A 87 14.31 -5.21 1.12
CA GLN A 87 14.47 -5.71 2.49
C GLN A 87 15.93 -6.00 2.91
N GLN A 88 16.87 -6.11 1.97
CA GLN A 88 18.30 -6.35 2.20
C GLN A 88 18.97 -5.22 3.00
#